data_AF-A0A7K1C5U3-F1
#
_entry.id   AF-A0A7K1C5U3-F1
#
_cell.length_a   1.000
_cell.length_b   1.000
_cell.length_c   1.000
_cell.angle_alpha   90.00
_cell.angle_beta   90.00
_cell.angle_gamma   90.00
#
_symmetry.space_group_name_H-M   'P 1'
#
loop_
_entity.id
_entity.type
_entity.pdbx_description
1 polymer ?
#
loop_
_entity_poly.entity_id
_entity_poly.type
_entity_poly.pdbx_seq_one_letter_code
_entity_poly.pdbx_strand_id
1 'polypeptide(L)'
;MKLPRAFVVALIMAPGLSWSASMAIGAPAANVDDAPLVSSLIVERLPGRTSLAARAAVEDRTTLDTTRGRQLGDRFETILLDEPITVLEAEQLARSLENDDLVVSASPDYPRFADVAPNDPEWGSQWSLQSYNGATNAGISMEAAWNAAPGAHDVVVAVIDTGRPRFSGADHPDMVGNLVPGYDLMSTSANGRTPRDGNGWDANENDEGDWETSGQCAGGSPEYPSSWHGSHVAGIIAAETNNGLG
;
A
#
# COMPACT_ATOMS: atom_id res chain seq x y z
N MET A 1 -12.65 -5.59 -18.48
CA MET A 1 -11.42 -6.16 -19.05
C MET A 1 -10.73 -6.87 -17.90
N LYS A 2 -10.71 -8.21 -17.89
CA LYS A 2 -10.17 -9.00 -16.78
C LYS A 2 -8.64 -8.96 -16.85
N LEU A 3 -7.99 -8.43 -15.82
CA LEU A 3 -6.54 -8.40 -15.67
C LEU A 3 -6.09 -9.58 -14.77
N PRO A 4 -4.87 -10.12 -14.96
CA PRO A 4 -4.45 -11.42 -14.43
C PRO A 4 -4.16 -11.39 -12.93
N ARG A 5 -4.23 -12.58 -12.32
CA ARG A 5 -4.34 -12.88 -10.88
C ARG A 5 -2.97 -13.09 -10.21
N ALA A 6 -2.84 -12.69 -8.94
CA ALA A 6 -1.65 -12.85 -8.12
C ALA A 6 -1.35 -14.32 -7.78
N PHE A 7 -0.07 -14.64 -7.60
CA PHE A 7 0.43 -15.96 -7.21
C PHE A 7 1.43 -15.83 -6.06
N VAL A 8 1.01 -16.09 -4.82
CA VAL A 8 1.85 -16.36 -3.66
C VAL A 8 2.54 -17.75 -3.79
N VAL A 9 3.80 -17.85 -3.35
CA VAL A 9 4.62 -19.07 -3.20
C VAL A 9 5.55 -18.85 -2.01
N ALA A 10 5.54 -19.75 -1.03
CA ALA A 10 6.56 -19.79 0.03
C ALA A 10 7.78 -20.60 -0.45
N LEU A 11 8.99 -20.03 -0.36
CA LEU A 11 10.23 -20.70 -0.81
C LEU A 11 11.18 -21.07 0.35
N ILE A 12 11.77 -22.24 0.13
CA ILE A 12 12.74 -23.09 0.83
C ILE A 12 14.06 -22.38 1.23
N MET A 13 14.61 -22.74 2.39
CA MET A 13 16.06 -22.75 2.63
C MET A 13 16.58 -24.19 2.79
N ALA A 14 17.56 -24.56 1.97
CA ALA A 14 18.35 -25.77 2.14
C ALA A 14 19.47 -25.53 3.17
N PRO A 15 19.82 -26.51 4.03
CA PRO A 15 20.82 -26.31 5.06
C PRO A 15 22.23 -26.49 4.48
N GLY A 16 23.10 -25.50 4.71
CA GLY A 16 24.56 -25.70 4.63
C GLY A 16 25.31 -24.65 3.82
N LEU A 17 25.44 -23.44 4.38
CA LEU A 17 26.59 -22.54 4.22
C LEU A 17 26.43 -21.42 5.25
N SER A 18 27.42 -21.28 6.12
CA SER A 18 27.46 -20.24 7.15
C SER A 18 27.61 -18.87 6.50
N TRP A 19 26.59 -18.02 6.62
CA TRP A 19 26.68 -16.60 6.27
C TRP A 19 26.43 -15.76 7.53
N SER A 20 27.42 -15.00 7.96
CA SER A 20 27.22 -13.95 8.95
C SER A 20 26.56 -12.77 8.25
N ALA A 21 25.25 -12.61 8.42
CA ALA A 21 24.55 -11.40 7.99
C ALA A 21 24.31 -10.50 9.22
N SER A 22 25.15 -9.48 9.39
CA SER A 22 24.73 -8.29 10.11
C SER A 22 23.68 -7.58 9.25
N MET A 23 22.39 -7.81 9.52
CA MET A 23 21.34 -6.95 8.97
C MET A 23 21.26 -5.69 9.82
N ALA A 24 22.01 -4.66 9.39
CA ALA A 24 21.61 -3.31 9.68
C ALA A 24 20.35 -3.04 8.85
N ILE A 25 19.21 -2.80 9.50
CA ILE A 25 18.04 -2.19 8.87
C ILE A 25 18.44 -0.73 8.60
N GLY A 26 19.14 -0.51 7.50
CA GLY A 26 19.14 0.79 6.85
C GLY A 26 17.82 0.89 6.10
N ALA A 27 16.98 1.84 6.48
CA ALA A 27 15.97 2.31 5.55
C ALA A 27 16.69 2.64 4.23
N PRO A 28 16.22 2.15 3.06
CA PRO A 28 16.83 2.56 1.81
C PRO A 28 16.78 4.09 1.78
N ALA A 29 17.93 4.73 1.56
CA ALA A 29 17.94 6.14 1.22
C ALA A 29 16.99 6.28 0.02
N ALA A 30 15.97 7.13 0.16
CA ALA A 30 15.05 7.41 -0.94
C ALA A 30 15.90 7.73 -2.18
N ASN A 31 15.75 6.95 -3.25
CA ASN A 31 16.39 7.26 -4.52
C ASN A 31 15.91 8.65 -4.91
N VAL A 32 16.84 9.54 -5.27
CA VAL A 32 16.50 10.90 -5.75
C VAL A 32 15.63 10.81 -7.01
N ASP A 33 15.68 9.68 -7.72
CA ASP A 33 14.87 9.35 -8.90
C ASP A 33 13.39 9.06 -8.60
N ASP A 34 13.00 8.83 -7.33
CA ASP A 34 11.60 8.60 -6.92
C ASP A 34 10.93 9.85 -6.33
N ALA A 35 11.60 11.01 -6.37
CA ALA A 35 11.00 12.26 -5.91
C ALA A 35 9.77 12.61 -6.77
N PRO A 36 8.64 13.03 -6.17
CA PRO A 36 7.47 13.43 -6.94
C PRO A 36 7.86 14.53 -7.93
N LEU A 37 7.51 14.32 -9.20
CA LEU A 37 7.77 15.27 -10.27
C LEU A 37 6.50 16.05 -10.62
N VAL A 38 6.70 17.25 -11.14
CA VAL A 38 5.66 18.20 -11.51
C VAL A 38 5.82 18.53 -13.00
N SER A 39 4.74 18.37 -13.77
CA SER A 39 4.69 18.69 -15.21
C SER A 39 3.88 19.94 -15.52
N SER A 40 3.28 20.58 -14.52
CA SER A 40 2.53 21.81 -14.70
C SER A 40 2.54 22.73 -13.48
N LEU A 41 2.34 24.02 -13.74
CA LEU A 41 2.05 25.03 -12.72
C LEU A 41 0.59 25.48 -12.86
N ILE A 42 -0.12 25.62 -11.74
CA ILE A 42 -1.39 26.35 -11.68
C ILE A 42 -1.07 27.82 -11.46
N VAL A 43 -1.60 28.70 -12.30
CA VAL A 43 -1.37 30.14 -12.21
C VAL A 43 -2.68 30.91 -12.15
N GLU A 44 -2.75 31.92 -11.29
CA GLU A 44 -3.76 32.96 -11.33
C GLU A 44 -3.25 34.15 -12.13
N ARG A 45 -3.87 34.43 -13.27
CA ARG A 45 -3.49 35.54 -14.13
C ARG A 45 -3.82 36.89 -13.51
N LEU A 46 -2.97 37.88 -13.78
CA LEU A 46 -3.29 39.28 -13.56
C LEU A 46 -4.61 39.68 -14.27
N PRO A 47 -5.39 40.61 -13.69
CA PRO A 47 -6.64 41.07 -14.30
C PRO A 47 -6.46 41.56 -15.75
N GLY A 48 -7.23 40.99 -16.67
CA GLY A 48 -7.20 41.36 -18.10
C GLY A 48 -5.94 40.91 -18.87
N ARG A 49 -5.05 40.13 -18.25
CA ARG A 49 -3.83 39.60 -18.88
C ARG A 49 -3.94 38.09 -19.16
N THR A 50 -3.13 37.60 -20.09
CA THR A 50 -2.87 36.17 -20.33
C THR A 50 -1.66 35.72 -19.50
N SER A 51 -1.40 34.41 -19.39
CA SER A 51 -0.16 33.88 -18.79
C SER A 51 1.06 33.98 -19.71
N LEU A 52 0.97 34.64 -20.86
CA LEU A 52 2.04 34.65 -21.86
C LEU A 52 3.37 35.16 -21.31
N ALA A 53 3.34 36.22 -20.49
CA ALA A 53 4.55 36.77 -19.86
C ALA A 53 5.13 35.80 -18.82
N ALA A 54 4.28 35.12 -18.05
CA ALA A 54 4.70 34.10 -17.10
C ALA A 54 5.36 32.90 -17.80
N ARG A 55 4.76 32.43 -18.90
CA ARG A 55 5.30 31.38 -19.76
C ARG A 55 6.66 31.73 -20.36
N ALA A 56 6.78 32.91 -20.97
CA ALA A 56 8.04 33.39 -21.52
C ALA A 56 9.13 33.50 -20.43
N ALA A 57 8.76 33.87 -19.21
CA ALA A 57 9.70 33.93 -18.09
C ALA A 57 10.17 32.53 -17.64
N VAL A 58 9.30 31.51 -17.69
CA VAL A 58 9.72 30.12 -17.45
C VAL A 58 10.72 29.68 -18.52
N GLU A 59 10.41 29.92 -19.79
CA GLU A 59 11.26 29.56 -20.94
C GLU A 59 12.62 30.29 -20.92
N ASP A 60 12.68 31.52 -20.39
CA ASP A 60 13.93 32.29 -20.26
C ASP A 60 14.81 31.83 -19.08
N ARG A 61 14.19 31.36 -17.99
CA ARG A 61 14.88 30.95 -16.75
C ARG A 61 15.34 29.50 -16.75
N THR A 62 14.76 28.71 -17.63
CA THR A 62 14.95 27.27 -17.70
C THR A 62 15.29 26.87 -19.13
N THR A 63 15.47 25.58 -19.37
CA THR A 63 15.56 25.02 -20.73
C THR A 63 14.24 24.38 -21.17
N LEU A 64 13.16 24.63 -20.43
CA LEU A 64 11.85 24.02 -20.65
C LEU A 64 11.05 24.85 -21.65
N ASP A 65 10.43 24.19 -22.61
CA ASP A 65 9.37 24.78 -23.39
C ASP A 65 8.06 24.76 -22.60
N THR A 66 7.24 25.82 -22.73
CA THR A 66 5.93 25.84 -22.08
C THR A 66 4.79 25.85 -23.07
N THR A 67 3.69 25.22 -22.70
CA THR A 67 2.42 25.33 -23.42
C THR A 67 1.32 25.82 -22.49
N ARG A 68 0.37 26.59 -23.03
CA ARG A 68 -0.84 26.94 -22.28
C ARG A 68 -1.66 25.68 -22.10
N GLY A 69 -1.89 25.31 -20.84
CA GLY A 69 -2.71 24.18 -20.48
C GLY A 69 -4.18 24.54 -20.32
N ARG A 70 -4.85 23.79 -19.43
CA ARG A 70 -6.29 23.86 -19.20
C ARG A 70 -6.64 25.14 -18.46
N GLN A 71 -7.74 25.77 -18.85
CA GLN A 71 -8.36 26.82 -18.06
C GLN A 71 -9.17 26.19 -16.91
N LEU A 72 -8.85 26.58 -15.68
CA LEU A 72 -9.46 26.06 -14.45
C LEU A 72 -10.54 27.00 -13.89
N GLY A 73 -10.54 28.26 -14.33
CA GLY A 73 -11.55 29.25 -14.00
C GLY A 73 -11.34 30.55 -14.76
N ASP A 74 -12.04 31.61 -14.36
CA ASP A 74 -11.99 32.91 -15.05
C ASP A 74 -10.59 33.52 -15.10
N ARG A 75 -9.80 33.35 -14.03
CA ARG A 75 -8.40 33.80 -13.95
C ARG A 75 -7.38 32.68 -13.77
N PHE A 76 -7.83 31.45 -13.52
CA PHE A 76 -6.95 30.31 -13.27
C PHE A 76 -6.72 29.49 -14.53
N GLU A 77 -5.47 29.12 -14.79
CA GLU A 77 -5.11 28.18 -15.84
C GLU A 77 -3.81 27.44 -15.50
N THR A 78 -3.51 26.38 -16.25
CA THR A 78 -2.25 25.66 -16.11
C THR A 78 -1.23 26.11 -17.16
N ILE A 79 0.04 26.14 -16.77
CA ILE A 79 1.19 26.19 -17.66
C ILE A 79 1.78 24.77 -17.68
N LEU A 80 1.80 24.14 -18.84
CA LEU A 80 2.42 22.82 -19.03
C LEU A 80 3.90 23.00 -19.31
N LEU A 81 4.72 22.17 -18.68
CA LEU A 81 6.15 22.02 -18.93
C LEU A 81 6.33 20.84 -19.89
N ASP A 82 7.24 20.95 -20.85
CA ASP A 82 7.57 19.88 -21.80
C ASP A 82 8.26 18.69 -21.12
N GLU A 83 9.07 18.95 -20.09
CA GLU A 83 9.69 17.95 -19.23
C GLU A 83 9.31 18.14 -17.76
N PRO A 84 9.14 17.05 -16.99
CA PRO A 84 8.79 17.13 -15.59
C PRO A 84 10.01 17.56 -14.74
N ILE A 85 9.76 18.41 -13.73
CA ILE A 85 10.77 18.92 -12.80
C ILE A 85 10.49 18.49 -11.36
N THR A 86 11.45 18.63 -10.47
CA THR A 86 11.24 18.33 -9.04
C THR A 86 10.24 19.31 -8.41
N VAL A 87 9.56 18.90 -7.34
CA VAL A 87 8.69 19.79 -6.55
C VAL A 87 9.42 21.05 -6.10
N LEU A 88 10.69 20.93 -5.66
CA LEU A 88 11.47 22.07 -5.20
C LEU A 88 11.70 23.10 -6.33
N GLU A 89 12.05 22.65 -7.53
CA GLU A 89 12.22 23.51 -8.70
C GLU A 89 10.90 24.17 -9.10
N ALA A 90 9.79 23.41 -9.11
CA ALA A 90 8.47 23.92 -9.42
C ALA A 90 8.03 25.01 -8.43
N GLU A 91 8.27 24.82 -7.13
CA GLU A 91 7.97 25.85 -6.12
C GLU A 91 8.84 27.09 -6.27
N GLN A 92 10.14 26.92 -6.57
CA GLN A 92 11.05 28.04 -6.83
C GLN A 92 10.59 28.85 -8.05
N LEU A 93 10.21 28.16 -9.12
CA LEU A 93 9.68 28.76 -10.33
C LEU A 93 8.39 29.51 -10.05
N ALA A 94 7.43 28.89 -9.36
CA ALA A 94 6.17 29.51 -8.96
C ALA A 94 6.40 30.80 -8.14
N ARG A 95 7.24 30.73 -7.10
CA ARG A 95 7.64 31.91 -6.30
C ARG A 95 8.28 33.01 -7.14
N SER A 96 9.09 32.65 -8.14
CA SER A 96 9.71 33.64 -9.02
C SER A 96 8.69 34.38 -9.89
N LEU A 97 7.65 33.69 -10.38
CA LEU A 97 6.60 34.30 -11.20
C LEU A 97 5.76 35.29 -10.38
N GLU A 98 5.51 34.97 -9.10
CA GLU A 98 4.83 35.86 -8.17
C GLU A 98 5.68 37.10 -7.83
N ASN A 99 6.97 36.91 -7.51
CA ASN A 99 7.87 38.01 -7.14
C ASN A 99 8.08 39.05 -8.25
N ASP A 100 7.96 38.62 -9.52
CA ASP A 100 8.10 39.50 -10.68
C ASP A 100 6.78 40.12 -11.14
N ASP A 101 5.71 39.95 -10.35
CA ASP A 101 4.36 40.42 -10.67
C ASP A 101 3.86 39.92 -12.04
N LEU A 102 4.29 38.73 -12.49
CA LEU A 102 3.83 38.14 -13.76
C LEU A 102 2.47 37.46 -13.62
N VAL A 103 2.13 37.06 -12.40
CA VAL A 103 0.90 36.39 -11.99
C VAL A 103 0.45 36.94 -10.64
N VAL A 104 -0.83 36.75 -10.29
CA VAL A 104 -1.33 37.06 -8.93
C VAL A 104 -0.85 35.98 -7.95
N SER A 105 -0.86 34.72 -8.39
CA SER A 105 -0.33 33.59 -7.65
C SER A 105 0.10 32.47 -8.61
N ALA A 106 1.04 31.63 -8.18
CA ALA A 106 1.44 30.41 -8.85
C ALA A 106 1.71 29.30 -7.84
N SER A 107 1.37 28.07 -8.20
CA SER A 107 1.69 26.89 -7.41
C SER A 107 2.00 25.71 -8.32
N PRO A 108 2.85 24.76 -7.88
CA PRO A 108 2.95 23.47 -8.54
C PRO A 108 1.57 22.81 -8.68
N ASP A 109 1.29 22.23 -9.83
CA ASP A 109 0.10 21.39 -10.06
C ASP A 109 0.40 19.99 -9.53
N TYR A 110 0.11 19.78 -8.26
CA TYR A 110 0.31 18.47 -7.63
C TYR A 110 -0.71 17.47 -8.18
N PRO A 111 -0.30 16.25 -8.57
CA PRO A 111 -1.25 15.18 -8.76
C PRO A 111 -1.98 14.95 -7.43
N ARG A 112 -3.28 15.24 -7.40
CA ARG A 112 -4.17 14.94 -6.27
C ARG A 112 -4.90 13.65 -6.58
N PHE A 113 -4.62 12.62 -5.81
CA PHE A 113 -5.36 11.37 -5.83
C PHE A 113 -6.52 11.49 -4.83
N ALA A 114 -7.70 10.96 -5.19
CA ALA A 114 -8.78 10.83 -4.22
C ALA A 114 -8.36 9.75 -3.21
N ASP A 115 -8.51 9.98 -1.91
CA ASP A 115 -8.37 8.90 -0.90
C ASP A 115 -9.40 7.82 -1.23
N VAL A 116 -8.97 6.74 -1.89
CA VAL A 116 -9.85 5.61 -2.20
C VAL A 116 -9.96 4.76 -0.94
N ALA A 117 -10.77 5.24 0.01
CA ALA A 117 -11.24 4.38 1.07
C ALA A 117 -11.98 3.18 0.44
N PRO A 118 -11.72 1.94 0.89
CA PRO A 118 -12.44 0.76 0.43
C PRO A 118 -13.94 0.86 0.73
N ASN A 119 -14.77 0.17 -0.06
CA ASN A 119 -16.23 0.14 0.15
C ASN A 119 -16.70 -0.93 1.15
N ASP A 120 -15.76 -1.64 1.76
CA ASP A 120 -15.97 -2.77 2.66
C ASP A 120 -16.64 -2.30 3.98
N PRO A 121 -17.73 -2.95 4.44
CA PRO A 121 -18.56 -2.45 5.54
C PRO A 121 -17.80 -2.16 6.85
N GLU A 122 -16.84 -3.00 7.21
CA GLU A 122 -16.04 -2.83 8.44
C GLU A 122 -14.79 -1.93 8.27
N TRP A 123 -14.58 -1.29 7.12
CA TRP A 123 -13.44 -0.36 6.92
C TRP A 123 -13.38 0.72 8.01
N GLY A 124 -14.53 1.22 8.45
CA GLY A 124 -14.63 2.23 9.52
C GLY A 124 -14.01 1.76 10.85
N SER A 125 -14.01 0.45 11.11
CA SER A 125 -13.44 -0.20 12.30
C SER A 125 -11.93 -0.43 12.19
N GLN A 126 -11.35 -0.39 10.98
CA GLN A 126 -9.95 -0.67 10.69
C GLN A 126 -9.04 0.55 10.88
N TRP A 127 -9.14 1.21 12.05
CA TRP A 127 -8.42 2.44 12.35
C TRP A 127 -6.91 2.36 12.10
N SER A 128 -6.29 1.20 12.31
CA SER A 128 -4.84 1.01 12.15
C SER A 128 -4.37 1.11 10.70
N LEU A 129 -5.26 0.90 9.73
CA LEU A 129 -4.94 1.00 8.29
C LEU A 129 -5.21 2.40 7.75
N GLN A 130 -6.14 3.12 8.36
CA GLN A 130 -6.56 4.45 7.95
C GLN A 130 -5.44 5.50 8.09
N SER A 131 -5.68 6.66 7.48
CA SER A 131 -4.74 7.76 7.43
C SER A 131 -4.36 8.31 8.81
N TYR A 132 -3.05 8.47 9.00
CA TYR A 132 -2.49 9.19 10.14
C TYR A 132 -2.96 10.65 10.11
N ASN A 133 -3.63 11.09 11.17
CA ASN A 133 -4.09 12.48 11.30
C ASN A 133 -3.60 13.16 12.60
N GLY A 134 -2.70 12.51 13.34
CA GLY A 134 -2.00 13.04 14.51
C GLY A 134 -2.83 13.27 15.77
N ALA A 135 -4.15 13.39 15.67
CA ALA A 135 -5.03 13.76 16.78
C ALA A 135 -6.00 12.66 17.21
N THR A 136 -6.52 11.88 16.26
CA THR A 136 -7.53 10.84 16.53
C THR A 136 -7.22 9.50 15.88
N ASN A 137 -6.29 9.48 14.91
CA ASN A 137 -5.89 8.28 14.22
C ASN A 137 -4.36 8.21 14.05
N ALA A 138 -3.80 7.10 14.51
CA ALA A 138 -2.38 6.75 14.43
C ALA A 138 -2.10 5.62 13.44
N GLY A 139 -3.01 5.39 12.49
CA GLY A 139 -2.89 4.35 11.46
C GLY A 139 -1.71 4.58 10.51
N ILE A 140 -1.43 3.57 9.69
CA ILE A 140 -0.24 3.52 8.82
C ILE A 140 -0.44 4.21 7.47
N SER A 141 -1.57 4.88 7.24
CA SER A 141 -1.88 5.63 6.02
C SER A 141 -1.91 4.79 4.75
N MET A 142 -2.66 3.67 4.78
CA MET A 142 -2.80 2.80 3.61
C MET A 142 -3.51 3.48 2.44
N GLU A 143 -4.43 4.42 2.66
CA GLU A 143 -5.11 5.11 1.54
C GLU A 143 -4.11 5.88 0.67
N ALA A 144 -3.13 6.54 1.30
CA ALA A 144 -2.05 7.22 0.61
C ALA A 144 -1.14 6.22 -0.15
N ALA A 145 -0.88 5.05 0.43
CA ALA A 145 -0.08 4.01 -0.19
C ALA A 145 -0.77 3.41 -1.44
N TRP A 146 -2.05 3.08 -1.35
CA TRP A 146 -2.84 2.59 -2.49
C TRP A 146 -2.99 3.65 -3.58
N ASN A 147 -3.05 4.93 -3.21
CA ASN A 147 -3.06 6.02 -4.19
C ASN A 147 -1.74 6.13 -4.95
N ALA A 148 -0.60 5.96 -4.26
CA ALA A 148 0.72 5.99 -4.89
C ALA A 148 1.00 4.74 -5.73
N ALA A 149 0.54 3.57 -5.27
CA ALA A 149 0.72 2.28 -5.92
C ALA A 149 -0.56 1.43 -5.76
N PRO A 150 -1.51 1.49 -6.73
CA PRO A 150 -2.83 0.87 -6.61
C PRO A 150 -2.84 -0.67 -6.64
N GLY A 151 -1.67 -1.31 -6.64
CA GLY A 151 -1.58 -2.75 -6.53
C GLY A 151 -0.14 -3.24 -6.42
N ALA A 152 0.07 -4.18 -5.49
CA ALA A 152 1.27 -5.00 -5.38
C ALA A 152 0.96 -6.42 -5.89
N HIS A 153 0.42 -6.52 -7.11
CA HIS A 153 -0.13 -7.79 -7.64
C HIS A 153 0.93 -8.85 -7.96
N ASP A 154 2.20 -8.47 -7.94
CA ASP A 154 3.39 -9.31 -8.13
C ASP A 154 4.10 -9.64 -6.81
N VAL A 155 3.62 -9.10 -5.68
CA VAL A 155 4.21 -9.35 -4.36
C VAL A 155 3.55 -10.54 -3.69
N VAL A 156 4.41 -11.37 -3.10
CA VAL A 156 4.05 -12.61 -2.44
C VAL A 156 4.43 -12.52 -0.97
N VAL A 157 3.46 -12.67 -0.08
CA VAL A 157 3.70 -12.66 1.37
C VAL A 157 3.38 -14.04 1.94
N ALA A 158 4.38 -14.67 2.55
CA ALA A 158 4.20 -15.93 3.28
C ALA A 158 3.82 -15.64 4.73
N VAL A 159 2.77 -16.31 5.21
CA VAL A 159 2.31 -16.25 6.60
C VAL A 159 2.61 -17.60 7.25
N ILE A 160 3.50 -17.60 8.26
CA ILE A 160 3.87 -18.81 9.01
C ILE A 160 3.07 -18.79 10.30
N ASP A 161 1.91 -19.45 10.30
CA ASP A 161 0.92 -19.33 11.37
C ASP A 161 0.06 -20.61 11.47
N THR A 162 -1.14 -20.55 12.07
CA THR A 162 -2.03 -21.70 12.32
C THR A 162 -2.54 -22.40 11.06
N GLY A 163 -2.52 -21.72 9.91
CA GLY A 163 -2.88 -22.31 8.63
C GLY A 163 -3.54 -21.32 7.68
N ARG A 164 -4.03 -21.85 6.56
CA ARG A 164 -4.74 -21.14 5.51
C ARG A 164 -6.05 -20.56 6.04
N PRO A 165 -6.44 -19.34 5.63
CA PRO A 165 -7.67 -18.70 6.09
C PRO A 165 -8.94 -19.50 5.78
N ARG A 166 -9.72 -19.83 6.81
CA ARG A 166 -10.96 -20.63 6.70
C ARG A 166 -12.17 -19.91 7.30
N PHE A 167 -13.35 -20.20 6.76
CA PHE A 167 -14.64 -19.86 7.37
C PHE A 167 -15.65 -20.97 7.09
N SER A 168 -16.26 -21.53 8.14
CA SER A 168 -17.30 -22.57 8.02
C SER A 168 -16.92 -23.77 7.13
N GLY A 169 -15.64 -24.19 7.16
CA GLY A 169 -15.15 -25.35 6.39
C GLY A 169 -14.83 -25.07 4.92
N ALA A 170 -14.80 -23.81 4.50
CA ALA A 170 -14.32 -23.36 3.20
C ALA A 170 -13.27 -22.25 3.36
N ASP A 171 -12.66 -21.82 2.26
CA ASP A 171 -11.79 -20.64 2.27
C ASP A 171 -12.60 -19.42 2.70
N HIS A 172 -11.96 -18.53 3.46
CA HIS A 172 -12.62 -17.29 3.90
C HIS A 172 -13.10 -16.49 2.69
N PRO A 173 -14.38 -16.08 2.61
CA PRO A 173 -14.94 -15.46 1.41
C PRO A 173 -14.24 -14.15 1.02
N ASP A 174 -13.69 -13.46 2.01
CA ASP A 174 -12.92 -12.22 1.83
C ASP A 174 -11.43 -12.44 1.49
N MET A 175 -11.03 -13.66 1.15
CA MET A 175 -9.62 -13.98 0.80
C MET A 175 -9.47 -14.85 -0.45
N VAL A 176 -10.56 -15.34 -1.04
CA VAL A 176 -10.52 -16.37 -2.10
C VAL A 176 -9.64 -15.97 -3.30
N GLY A 177 -9.65 -14.70 -3.68
CA GLY A 177 -8.86 -14.15 -4.79
C GLY A 177 -7.40 -13.86 -4.48
N ASN A 178 -7.02 -13.84 -3.20
CA ASN A 178 -5.69 -13.47 -2.72
C ASN A 178 -4.91 -14.65 -2.10
N LEU A 179 -5.52 -15.83 -2.03
CA LEU A 179 -4.87 -17.05 -1.54
C LEU A 179 -4.16 -17.82 -2.65
N VAL A 180 -3.14 -18.57 -2.23
CA VAL A 180 -2.43 -19.54 -3.06
C VAL A 180 -2.22 -20.85 -2.32
N PRO A 181 -1.76 -21.90 -3.01
CA PRO A 181 -1.24 -23.09 -2.35
C PRO A 181 -0.05 -22.77 -1.43
N GLY A 182 -0.20 -23.16 -0.17
CA GLY A 182 0.84 -23.16 0.86
C GLY A 182 1.41 -24.56 1.11
N TYR A 183 1.88 -24.78 2.34
CA TYR A 183 2.33 -26.09 2.82
C TYR A 183 2.16 -26.16 4.34
N ASP A 184 1.66 -27.28 4.87
CA ASP A 184 1.64 -27.54 6.31
C ASP A 184 3.01 -28.08 6.76
N LEU A 185 3.59 -27.45 7.77
CA LEU A 185 4.88 -27.82 8.38
C LEU A 185 4.72 -28.38 9.80
N MET A 186 3.49 -28.64 10.24
CA MET A 186 3.21 -29.31 11.49
C MET A 186 3.66 -30.77 11.42
N SER A 187 4.53 -31.14 12.36
CA SER A 187 5.10 -32.48 12.43
C SER A 187 4.38 -33.31 13.49
N THR A 188 4.09 -34.57 13.18
CA THR A 188 3.57 -35.56 14.14
C THR A 188 4.55 -35.89 15.28
N SER A 189 5.82 -35.49 15.16
CA SER A 189 6.87 -35.77 16.15
C SER A 189 7.26 -34.55 17.01
N ALA A 190 6.71 -33.37 16.73
CA ALA A 190 7.06 -32.15 17.46
C ALA A 190 6.16 -31.97 18.70
N ASN A 191 6.80 -31.82 19.88
CA ASN A 191 6.18 -31.33 21.12
C ASN A 191 4.94 -32.09 21.65
N GLY A 192 4.78 -33.36 21.29
CA GLY A 192 3.68 -34.20 21.79
C GLY A 192 2.29 -33.77 21.30
N ARG A 193 2.22 -32.88 20.31
CA ARG A 193 0.98 -32.49 19.64
C ARG A 193 0.94 -33.15 18.28
N THR A 194 -0.18 -33.82 18.00
CA THR A 194 -0.41 -34.37 16.66
C THR A 194 -1.22 -33.36 15.87
N PRO A 195 -0.86 -33.11 14.60
CA PRO A 195 -1.68 -32.32 13.69
C PRO A 195 -3.10 -32.91 13.64
N ARG A 196 -4.11 -32.04 13.50
CA ARG A 196 -5.52 -32.46 13.60
C ARG A 196 -6.07 -33.04 12.30
N ASP A 197 -5.35 -32.88 11.19
CA ASP A 197 -5.65 -33.48 9.89
C ASP A 197 -5.22 -34.96 9.79
N GLY A 198 -4.37 -35.42 10.72
CA GLY A 198 -4.02 -36.83 10.89
C GLY A 198 -2.72 -37.25 10.20
N ASN A 199 -1.97 -36.30 9.64
CA ASN A 199 -0.65 -36.54 9.06
C ASN A 199 0.33 -35.48 9.58
N GLY A 200 1.55 -35.46 9.04
CA GLY A 200 2.45 -34.33 9.22
C GLY A 200 2.87 -33.85 7.84
N TRP A 201 3.60 -32.75 7.78
CA TRP A 201 4.26 -32.19 6.58
C TRP A 201 3.63 -32.57 5.23
N ASP A 202 2.67 -31.79 4.78
CA ASP A 202 1.92 -32.07 3.56
C ASP A 202 1.41 -30.78 2.89
N ALA A 203 0.79 -30.95 1.73
CA ALA A 203 0.32 -29.85 0.90
C ALA A 203 -1.11 -29.37 1.22
N ASN A 204 -1.70 -29.83 2.33
CA ASN A 204 -2.99 -29.35 2.82
C ASN A 204 -2.77 -28.38 3.99
N GLU A 205 -2.52 -27.12 3.66
CA GLU A 205 -2.24 -26.08 4.66
C GLU A 205 -3.47 -25.57 5.43
N ASN A 206 -4.60 -26.29 5.44
CA ASN A 206 -5.83 -25.82 6.07
C ASN A 206 -5.67 -25.64 7.59
N ASP A 207 -6.18 -24.53 8.12
CA ASP A 207 -6.34 -24.39 9.57
C ASP A 207 -7.48 -25.31 10.04
N GLU A 208 -7.12 -26.42 10.68
CA GLU A 208 -8.05 -27.38 11.30
C GLU A 208 -8.57 -26.92 12.67
N GLY A 209 -8.10 -25.75 13.13
CA GLY A 209 -8.43 -25.15 14.41
C GLY A 209 -7.52 -25.60 15.54
N ASP A 210 -6.95 -24.64 16.25
CA ASP A 210 -6.11 -24.84 17.44
C ASP A 210 -6.91 -24.80 18.76
N TRP A 211 -8.23 -25.06 18.72
CA TRP A 211 -9.06 -25.20 19.92
C TRP A 211 -8.48 -26.23 20.90
N GLU A 212 -8.78 -26.11 22.19
CA GLU A 212 -8.19 -26.94 23.24
C GLU A 212 -9.25 -27.32 24.26
N THR A 213 -9.29 -28.58 24.69
CA THR A 213 -10.08 -28.99 25.86
C THR A 213 -9.34 -28.70 27.17
N SER A 214 -10.07 -28.70 28.29
CA SER A 214 -9.49 -28.50 29.61
C SER A 214 -8.37 -29.53 29.90
N GLY A 215 -7.21 -29.03 30.31
CA GLY A 215 -6.01 -29.82 30.60
C GLY A 215 -5.22 -30.32 29.38
N GLN A 216 -5.65 -30.00 28.15
CA GLN A 216 -5.04 -30.50 26.92
C GLN A 216 -3.67 -29.85 26.62
N CYS A 217 -3.55 -28.54 26.81
CA CYS A 217 -2.28 -27.83 26.62
C CYS A 217 -1.27 -28.15 27.73
N ALA A 218 -1.72 -28.12 28.97
CA ALA A 218 -0.94 -28.38 30.17
C ALA A 218 -1.90 -28.75 31.32
N GLY A 219 -1.40 -29.44 32.34
CA GLY A 219 -2.21 -29.76 33.53
C GLY A 219 -2.82 -28.49 34.15
N GLY A 220 -4.15 -28.40 34.14
CA GLY A 220 -4.89 -27.23 34.64
C GLY A 220 -5.12 -26.10 33.63
N SER A 221 -4.74 -26.24 32.34
CA SER A 221 -5.09 -25.26 31.30
C SER A 221 -6.60 -25.25 31.07
N PRO A 222 -7.24 -24.09 30.90
CA PRO A 222 -8.66 -24.03 30.58
C PRO A 222 -8.92 -24.43 29.12
N GLU A 223 -10.20 -24.61 28.80
CA GLU A 223 -10.68 -24.82 27.42
C GLU A 223 -10.65 -23.51 26.63
N TYR A 224 -10.28 -23.58 25.34
CA TYR A 224 -10.26 -22.44 24.43
C TYR A 224 -10.86 -22.82 23.07
N PRO A 225 -11.65 -21.92 22.44
CA PRO A 225 -12.01 -22.07 21.03
C PRO A 225 -10.78 -21.84 20.14
N SER A 226 -10.88 -22.25 18.87
CA SER A 226 -9.82 -21.96 17.89
C SER A 226 -9.60 -20.45 17.76
N SER A 227 -8.34 -20.05 17.68
CA SER A 227 -7.89 -18.68 17.50
C SER A 227 -8.14 -18.16 16.09
N TRP A 228 -8.05 -19.06 15.09
CA TRP A 228 -7.99 -18.69 13.67
C TRP A 228 -6.93 -17.61 13.40
N HIS A 229 -5.83 -17.65 14.16
CA HIS A 229 -4.83 -16.59 14.22
C HIS A 229 -4.22 -16.30 12.84
N GLY A 230 -3.88 -17.34 12.07
CA GLY A 230 -3.37 -17.20 10.71
C GLY A 230 -4.37 -16.52 9.77
N SER A 231 -5.66 -16.77 9.95
CA SER A 231 -6.73 -16.10 9.17
C SER A 231 -6.77 -14.61 9.44
N HIS A 232 -6.69 -14.21 10.72
CA HIS A 232 -6.69 -12.81 11.12
C HIS A 232 -5.44 -12.07 10.62
N VAL A 233 -4.26 -12.68 10.79
CA VAL A 233 -2.99 -12.12 10.30
C VAL A 233 -3.01 -11.96 8.78
N ALA A 234 -3.44 -12.98 8.04
CA ALA A 234 -3.52 -12.93 6.58
C ALA A 234 -4.54 -11.89 6.09
N GLY A 235 -5.66 -11.72 6.79
CA GLY A 235 -6.67 -10.70 6.47
C GLY A 235 -6.13 -9.27 6.57
N ILE A 236 -5.29 -8.97 7.57
CA ILE A 236 -4.62 -7.66 7.67
C ILE A 236 -3.71 -7.40 6.46
N ILE A 237 -3.07 -8.44 5.94
CA ILE A 237 -2.10 -8.33 4.83
C ILE A 237 -2.81 -8.19 3.49
N ALA A 238 -3.81 -9.05 3.23
CA ALA A 238 -4.35 -9.24 1.90
C ALA A 238 -5.81 -9.73 1.90
N ALA A 239 -6.65 -9.26 2.82
CA ALA A 239 -8.09 -9.32 2.59
C ALA A 239 -8.41 -8.69 1.21
N GLU A 240 -9.40 -9.27 0.52
CA GLU A 240 -9.98 -8.60 -0.63
C GLU A 240 -10.52 -7.24 -0.20
N THR A 241 -10.47 -6.28 -1.12
CA THR A 241 -10.99 -4.93 -0.89
C THR A 241 -11.97 -4.62 -2.00
N ASN A 242 -12.96 -3.79 -1.68
CA ASN A 242 -14.00 -3.36 -2.58
C ASN A 242 -14.92 -4.48 -3.09
N ASN A 243 -15.07 -5.57 -2.33
CA ASN A 243 -15.95 -6.69 -2.69
C ASN A 243 -17.29 -6.66 -1.93
N GLY A 244 -17.47 -5.69 -1.01
CA GLY A 244 -18.68 -5.55 -0.19
C GLY A 244 -18.82 -6.58 0.92
N LEU A 245 -17.73 -7.29 1.23
CA LEU A 245 -17.53 -8.11 2.41
C LEU A 245 -16.57 -7.38 3.35
N GLY A 246 -16.35 -7.90 4.55
CA GLY A 246 -15.57 -7.24 5.58
C GLY A 246 -16.44 -6.64 6.64
#